data_AF-A0A9W7LE47-F1
#
_entry.id   AF-A0A9W7LE47-F1
#
_cell.length_a   1.000
_cell.length_b   1.000
_cell.length_c   1.000
_cell.angle_alpha   90.00
_cell.angle_beta   90.00
_cell.angle_gamma   90.00
#
_symmetry.space_group_name_H-M   'P 1'
#
loop_
_entity.id
_entity.type
_entity.pdbx_description
1 polymer ?
#
loop_
_entity_poly.entity_id
_entity_poly.type
_entity_poly.pdbx_seq_one_letter_code
_entity_poly.pdbx_strand_id
1 'polypeptide(L)'
;MDLEVIIGQMWRQWFVQPVPALEDMTPTQAATTAHGRSLLESLFSMYNGYDGYATNDSNLTPNVPPPFARWKLGFGPGSAEEFREELMILSKGAPMAGGPPNIFGASQPNSMGLDGPSNNKKKLSSQSQLLRKQSSMFTPQRCELPGCLERDVKKCSSCRLAFYCCIEHQKADWARHKKDCKHLKKSNLRRKYFTTAKELEKFPLGCFPLPPPPKGTPLKCFVCGATESEVDIQLTECCGAPICDNEGEYQMFSYSRDFCARSHRRYTRCAAHSNEGHSGDWRDCERCDENMGGGGANEPRCWYSTNGFNLTPGLESRMPQGMNITKGCDGCGKRITPGHDQEQMSFSAGKTVVMCGYC
;
A
#
# COMPACT_ATOMS: atom_id res chain seq x y z
N MET A 1 8.41 -5.59 25.67
CA MET A 1 8.82 -5.75 24.25
C MET A 1 7.56 -6.17 23.50
N ASP A 2 7.20 -5.49 22.43
CA ASP A 2 5.93 -5.69 21.73
C ASP A 2 5.85 -7.10 21.11
N LEU A 3 4.71 -7.76 21.24
CA LEU A 3 4.47 -9.11 20.71
C LEU A 3 4.71 -9.13 19.18
N GLU A 4 4.38 -8.04 18.48
CA GLU A 4 4.61 -7.89 17.04
C GLU A 4 6.11 -7.86 16.68
N VAL A 5 6.95 -7.26 17.53
CA VAL A 5 8.41 -7.17 17.35
C VAL A 5 9.07 -8.53 17.61
N ILE A 6 8.62 -9.24 18.65
CA ILE A 6 9.10 -10.60 18.96
C ILE A 6 8.75 -11.55 17.82
N ILE A 7 7.50 -11.53 17.34
CA ILE A 7 7.03 -12.38 16.22
C ILE A 7 7.84 -12.10 14.94
N GLY A 8 8.08 -10.83 14.61
CA GLY A 8 8.86 -10.45 13.44
C GLY A 8 10.35 -10.83 13.51
N GLN A 9 10.93 -10.85 14.71
CA GLN A 9 12.31 -11.32 14.94
C GLN A 9 12.42 -12.85 14.83
N MET A 10 11.47 -13.59 15.40
CA MET A 10 11.42 -15.05 15.32
C MET A 10 11.35 -15.54 13.87
N TRP A 11 10.55 -14.88 13.03
CA TRP A 11 10.44 -15.22 11.61
C TRP A 11 11.76 -15.06 10.84
N ARG A 12 12.51 -13.99 11.11
CA ARG A 12 13.80 -13.75 10.45
C ARG A 12 14.84 -14.81 10.81
N GLN A 13 14.83 -15.25 12.07
CA GLN A 13 15.78 -16.26 12.56
C GLN A 13 15.44 -17.68 12.09
N TRP A 14 14.16 -17.97 11.83
CA TRP A 14 13.70 -19.30 11.40
C TRP A 14 14.49 -19.84 10.19
N PHE A 15 14.82 -19.00 9.20
CA PHE A 15 15.54 -19.43 8.00
C PHE A 15 16.97 -19.93 8.23
N VAL A 16 17.59 -19.47 9.31
CA VAL A 16 19.02 -19.69 9.60
C VAL A 16 19.25 -20.52 10.85
N GLN A 17 18.18 -20.91 11.55
CA GLN A 17 18.25 -21.79 12.71
C GLN A 17 17.93 -23.24 12.30
N PRO A 18 18.65 -24.23 12.86
CA PRO A 18 18.29 -25.63 12.75
C PRO A 18 16.85 -25.89 13.19
N VAL A 19 16.11 -26.64 12.40
CA VAL A 19 14.76 -27.08 12.76
C VAL A 19 14.78 -28.60 12.92
N PRO A 20 14.44 -29.15 14.09
CA PRO A 20 14.47 -30.61 14.32
C PRO A 20 13.63 -31.41 13.31
N ALA A 21 12.48 -30.86 12.89
CA ALA A 21 11.63 -31.46 11.86
C ALA A 21 12.27 -31.50 10.45
N LEU A 22 13.40 -30.82 10.26
CA LEU A 22 14.22 -30.83 9.06
C LEU A 22 15.54 -31.58 9.28
N GLU A 23 15.59 -32.51 10.23
CA GLU A 23 16.81 -33.25 10.59
C GLU A 23 17.96 -32.31 11.00
N ASP A 24 17.62 -31.28 11.77
CA ASP A 24 18.53 -30.21 12.22
C ASP A 24 19.20 -29.40 11.08
N MET A 25 18.71 -29.54 9.84
CA MET A 25 19.02 -28.59 8.79
C MET A 25 18.35 -27.25 9.07
N THR A 26 19.00 -26.16 8.68
CA THR A 26 18.30 -24.88 8.51
C THR A 26 17.33 -24.97 7.33
N PRO A 27 16.21 -24.22 7.31
CA PRO A 27 15.31 -24.19 6.16
C PRO A 27 16.01 -23.86 4.84
N THR A 28 17.03 -22.98 4.86
CA THR A 28 17.83 -22.69 3.68
C THR A 28 18.65 -23.88 3.20
N GLN A 29 19.26 -24.67 4.10
CA GLN A 29 19.98 -25.90 3.73
C GLN A 29 19.03 -26.97 3.21
N ALA A 30 17.90 -27.19 3.90
CA ALA A 30 16.88 -28.15 3.50
C ALA A 30 16.35 -27.85 2.08
N ALA A 31 16.19 -26.57 1.74
CA ALA A 31 15.72 -26.15 0.41
C ALA A 31 16.68 -26.48 -0.76
N THR A 32 17.95 -26.80 -0.48
CA THR A 32 18.93 -27.15 -1.53
C THR A 32 18.93 -28.61 -1.94
N THR A 33 18.24 -29.49 -1.19
CA THR A 33 18.21 -30.94 -1.45
C THR A 33 16.78 -31.42 -1.70
N ALA A 34 16.60 -32.48 -2.49
CA ALA A 34 15.28 -33.05 -2.74
C ALA A 34 14.64 -33.61 -1.45
N HIS A 35 15.45 -34.27 -0.61
CA HIS A 35 15.04 -34.78 0.71
C HIS A 35 14.60 -33.65 1.63
N GLY A 36 15.43 -32.60 1.78
CA GLY A 36 15.10 -31.45 2.62
C GLY A 36 13.87 -30.68 2.14
N ARG A 37 13.61 -30.59 0.83
CA ARG A 37 12.36 -30.03 0.29
C ARG A 37 11.14 -30.85 0.67
N SER A 38 11.24 -32.18 0.66
CA SER A 38 10.15 -33.05 1.13
C SER A 38 9.85 -32.83 2.61
N LEU A 39 10.90 -32.69 3.44
CA LEU A 39 10.74 -32.38 4.86
C LEU A 39 10.09 -31.02 5.09
N LEU A 40 10.47 -30.01 4.30
CA LEU A 40 9.85 -28.68 4.35
C LEU A 40 8.37 -28.72 3.97
N GLU A 41 7.98 -29.49 2.95
CA GLU A 41 6.56 -29.65 2.60
C GLU A 41 5.76 -30.33 3.71
N SER A 42 6.31 -31.36 4.35
CA SER A 42 5.69 -31.96 5.53
C SER A 42 5.56 -30.96 6.69
N LEU A 43 6.59 -30.15 6.94
CA LEU A 43 6.58 -29.12 7.98
C LEU A 43 5.53 -28.03 7.70
N PHE A 44 5.42 -27.58 6.46
CA PHE A 44 4.42 -26.60 6.04
C PHE A 44 2.99 -27.15 6.11
N SER A 45 2.80 -28.43 5.80
CA SER A 45 1.51 -29.11 5.98
C SER A 45 1.12 -29.16 7.45
N MET A 46 2.08 -29.42 8.35
CA MET A 46 1.84 -29.33 9.80
C MET A 46 1.44 -27.90 10.20
N TYR A 47 2.16 -26.87 9.75
CA TYR A 47 1.81 -25.48 10.08
C TYR A 47 0.41 -25.07 9.62
N ASN A 48 -0.02 -25.53 8.44
CA ASN A 48 -1.38 -25.29 7.93
C ASN A 48 -2.45 -26.11 8.67
N GLY A 49 -2.12 -27.28 9.21
CA GLY A 49 -3.06 -28.16 9.90
C GLY A 49 -3.40 -27.73 11.34
N TYR A 50 -2.65 -26.79 11.92
CA TYR A 50 -2.79 -26.34 13.31
C TYR A 50 -3.75 -25.15 13.52
N ASP A 51 -4.65 -24.86 12.57
CA ASP A 51 -5.71 -23.85 12.73
C ASP A 51 -6.85 -24.26 13.69
N GLY A 52 -6.80 -25.47 14.27
CA GLY A 52 -7.90 -26.04 15.06
C GLY A 52 -7.70 -26.13 16.59
N TYR A 53 -6.49 -25.99 17.11
CA TYR A 53 -6.22 -26.05 18.54
C TYR A 53 -5.13 -25.06 18.89
N ALA A 54 -5.53 -23.89 19.39
CA ALA A 54 -4.64 -22.99 20.12
C ALA A 54 -4.18 -23.70 21.41
N THR A 55 -3.20 -24.59 21.30
CA THR A 55 -2.41 -25.00 22.45
C THR A 55 -1.45 -23.85 22.75
N ASN A 56 -1.37 -23.46 24.02
CA ASN A 56 -0.50 -22.40 24.55
C ASN A 56 1.01 -22.73 24.43
N ASP A 57 1.41 -23.57 23.48
CA ASP A 57 2.80 -23.98 23.32
C ASP A 57 3.47 -23.10 22.25
N SER A 58 3.90 -21.93 22.70
CA SER A 58 4.53 -20.83 21.95
C SER A 58 5.81 -21.18 21.16
N ASN A 59 6.21 -22.45 21.12
CA ASN A 59 7.47 -22.91 20.53
C ASN A 59 7.31 -23.71 19.23
N LEU A 60 6.10 -24.21 18.92
CA LEU A 60 5.92 -25.15 17.79
C LEU A 60 5.35 -24.51 16.52
N THR A 61 4.75 -23.32 16.62
CA THR A 61 4.24 -22.57 15.48
C THR A 61 4.92 -21.20 15.39
N PRO A 62 6.18 -21.13 14.93
CA PRO A 62 6.68 -19.87 14.42
C PRO A 62 5.68 -19.41 13.36
N ASN A 63 5.33 -18.12 13.36
CA ASN A 63 4.38 -17.52 12.43
C ASN A 63 5.00 -17.48 11.01
N VAL A 64 5.21 -18.67 10.45
CA VAL A 64 5.87 -18.99 9.19
C VAL A 64 4.76 -19.11 8.17
N PRO A 65 4.48 -18.10 7.33
CA PRO A 65 3.46 -18.21 6.32
C PRO A 65 3.99 -19.17 5.25
N PRO A 66 3.45 -20.39 5.11
CA PRO A 66 4.09 -21.40 4.28
C PRO A 66 4.24 -21.03 2.79
N PRO A 67 3.29 -20.29 2.17
CA PRO A 67 3.49 -19.76 0.81
C PRO A 67 4.71 -18.84 0.70
N PHE A 68 4.94 -17.96 1.68
CA PHE A 68 6.05 -17.02 1.68
C PHE A 68 7.39 -17.71 2.02
N ALA A 69 7.36 -18.71 2.89
CA ALA A 69 8.52 -19.55 3.21
C ALA A 69 9.02 -20.30 1.97
N ARG A 70 8.12 -20.98 1.24
CA ARG A 70 8.42 -21.68 -0.02
C ARG A 70 9.03 -20.76 -1.07
N TRP A 71 8.49 -19.55 -1.18
CA TRP A 71 8.99 -18.53 -2.08
C TRP A 71 10.42 -18.09 -1.72
N LYS A 72 10.68 -17.71 -0.46
CA LYS A 72 12.02 -17.27 -0.01
C LYS A 72 13.07 -18.38 -0.11
N LEU A 73 12.65 -19.64 0.02
CA LEU A 73 13.49 -20.81 -0.11
C LEU A 73 13.70 -21.28 -1.56
N GLY A 74 13.04 -20.64 -2.54
CA GLY A 74 13.28 -20.90 -3.96
C GLY A 74 12.78 -22.25 -4.47
N PHE A 75 11.77 -22.85 -3.82
CA PHE A 75 11.14 -24.09 -4.32
C PHE A 75 9.60 -24.07 -4.27
N GLY A 76 9.00 -22.89 -4.10
CA GLY A 76 7.55 -22.69 -4.29
C GLY A 76 7.06 -23.04 -5.70
N PRO A 77 5.74 -23.18 -5.88
CA PRO A 77 5.13 -23.87 -7.02
C PRO A 77 5.64 -23.29 -8.34
N GLY A 78 6.27 -24.17 -9.12
CA GLY A 78 6.96 -23.86 -10.37
C GLY A 78 6.05 -23.61 -11.56
N SER A 79 4.81 -23.10 -11.36
CA SER A 79 3.92 -22.76 -12.46
C SER A 79 3.15 -21.46 -12.22
N ALA A 80 3.00 -20.66 -13.28
CA ALA A 80 2.22 -19.41 -13.26
C ALA A 80 0.71 -19.65 -13.01
N GLU A 81 0.23 -20.87 -13.20
CA GLU A 81 -1.16 -21.30 -12.99
C GLU A 81 -1.51 -21.35 -11.49
N GLU A 82 -0.65 -21.95 -10.67
CA GLU A 82 -0.87 -22.11 -9.22
C GLU A 82 -0.79 -20.77 -8.48
N PHE A 83 0.11 -19.87 -8.91
CA PHE A 83 0.18 -18.49 -8.38
C PHE A 83 -1.07 -17.66 -8.73
N ARG A 84 -1.67 -17.88 -9.91
CA ARG A 84 -2.95 -17.25 -10.27
C ARG A 84 -4.09 -17.78 -9.40
N GLU A 85 -4.09 -19.06 -9.08
CA GLU A 85 -5.14 -19.67 -8.26
C GLU A 85 -5.11 -19.13 -6.82
N GLU A 86 -3.94 -19.00 -6.20
CA GLU A 86 -3.78 -18.36 -4.89
C GLU A 86 -4.17 -16.87 -4.90
N LEU A 87 -3.79 -16.12 -5.94
CA LEU A 87 -4.24 -14.72 -6.11
C LEU A 87 -5.76 -14.62 -6.34
N MET A 88 -6.37 -15.59 -7.01
CA MET A 88 -7.81 -15.65 -7.21
C MET A 88 -8.55 -15.96 -5.90
N ILE A 89 -8.04 -16.87 -5.07
CA ILE A 89 -8.61 -17.18 -3.75
C ILE A 89 -8.57 -15.95 -2.84
N LEU A 90 -7.44 -15.24 -2.80
CA LEU A 90 -7.29 -13.98 -2.05
C LEU A 90 -8.20 -12.84 -2.55
N SER A 91 -8.65 -12.91 -3.81
CA SER A 91 -9.55 -11.92 -4.41
C SER A 91 -11.04 -12.17 -4.20
N LYS A 92 -11.45 -13.40 -3.82
CA LYS A 92 -12.85 -13.86 -3.81
C LYS A 92 -13.65 -13.56 -2.53
N GLY A 93 -13.17 -12.66 -1.66
CA GLY A 93 -13.88 -12.23 -0.45
C GLY A 93 -15.06 -11.24 -0.65
N ALA A 94 -15.77 -11.25 -1.78
CA ALA A 94 -16.99 -10.44 -1.97
C ALA A 94 -18.03 -11.18 -2.83
N PRO A 95 -19.32 -11.24 -2.41
CA PRO A 95 -20.33 -12.02 -3.10
C PRO A 95 -20.83 -11.32 -4.38
N MET A 96 -21.14 -12.16 -5.38
CA MET A 96 -21.69 -11.82 -6.69
C MET A 96 -23.22 -11.73 -6.66
N ALA A 97 -23.80 -10.81 -7.42
CA ALA A 97 -25.19 -10.89 -7.88
C ALA A 97 -25.35 -10.29 -9.30
N GLY A 98 -25.51 -11.19 -10.28
CA GLY A 98 -26.52 -11.18 -11.36
C GLY A 98 -26.63 -10.06 -12.40
N GLY A 99 -26.27 -10.38 -13.66
CA GLY A 99 -27.14 -10.21 -14.85
C GLY A 99 -26.87 -9.06 -15.86
N PRO A 100 -26.69 -9.36 -17.18
CA PRO A 100 -26.76 -8.38 -18.31
C PRO A 100 -28.07 -8.58 -19.15
N PRO A 101 -28.30 -7.96 -20.34
CA PRO A 101 -27.68 -6.81 -21.05
C PRO A 101 -28.71 -5.75 -21.60
N ASN A 102 -28.22 -4.63 -22.16
CA ASN A 102 -28.48 -4.10 -23.54
C ASN A 102 -28.63 -2.56 -23.74
N ILE A 103 -27.88 -2.08 -24.76
CA ILE A 103 -28.25 -1.23 -25.93
C ILE A 103 -28.69 0.25 -25.73
N PHE A 104 -28.25 1.08 -26.70
CA PHE A 104 -28.41 2.53 -26.94
C PHE A 104 -27.33 3.40 -26.26
N GLY A 105 -26.58 4.30 -26.91
CA GLY A 105 -26.65 4.89 -28.24
C GLY A 105 -26.32 6.39 -28.12
N ALA A 106 -25.43 6.90 -28.99
CA ALA A 106 -25.11 8.32 -29.24
C ALA A 106 -24.30 9.06 -28.13
N SER A 107 -23.38 9.98 -28.39
CA SER A 107 -22.69 10.50 -29.59
C SER A 107 -21.65 11.50 -29.06
N GLN A 108 -20.46 11.56 -29.68
CA GLN A 108 -19.41 12.54 -29.35
C GLN A 108 -19.80 13.98 -29.71
N PRO A 109 -19.01 14.97 -29.25
CA PRO A 109 -18.25 15.69 -30.28
C PRO A 109 -16.76 15.92 -29.93
N ASN A 110 -15.93 15.56 -30.93
CA ASN A 110 -14.75 16.22 -31.48
C ASN A 110 -13.85 17.09 -30.57
N SER A 111 -12.57 16.69 -30.48
CA SER A 111 -11.47 17.64 -30.58
C SER A 111 -10.39 17.07 -31.51
N MET A 112 -10.01 17.90 -32.48
CA MET A 112 -9.08 17.60 -33.57
C MET A 112 -7.62 17.65 -33.09
N GLY A 113 -6.88 16.61 -33.44
CA GLY A 113 -5.56 16.64 -34.08
C GLY A 113 -4.39 17.34 -33.38
N LEU A 114 -3.48 16.53 -32.83
CA LEU A 114 -2.04 16.63 -33.09
C LEU A 114 -1.47 15.21 -33.15
N ASP A 115 -1.14 14.76 -34.37
CA ASP A 115 -0.58 13.45 -34.66
C ASP A 115 0.94 13.47 -34.43
N GLY A 116 1.38 12.68 -33.45
CA GLY A 116 2.75 12.18 -33.31
C GLY A 116 2.68 10.67 -33.06
N PRO A 117 3.64 9.87 -33.57
CA PRO A 117 3.57 8.42 -33.44
C PRO A 117 4.04 8.02 -32.03
N SER A 118 3.11 7.84 -31.10
CA SER A 118 3.33 7.01 -29.91
C SER A 118 2.18 6.03 -29.76
N ASN A 119 2.49 4.74 -29.93
CA ASN A 119 1.53 3.64 -29.96
C ASN A 119 1.07 3.19 -28.55
N ASN A 120 1.27 4.00 -27.50
CA ASN A 120 0.98 3.67 -26.10
C ASN A 120 -0.27 4.39 -25.53
N LYS A 121 -1.37 4.42 -26.28
CA LYS A 121 -2.63 5.01 -25.76
C LYS A 121 -3.32 4.04 -24.81
N LYS A 122 -3.27 4.33 -23.50
CA LYS A 122 -4.02 3.60 -22.45
C LYS A 122 -5.49 3.46 -22.83
N LYS A 123 -6.08 2.29 -22.53
CA LYS A 123 -7.54 2.14 -22.64
C LYS A 123 -8.26 3.06 -21.66
N LEU A 124 -9.49 3.44 -22.02
CA LEU A 124 -10.36 4.29 -21.19
C LEU A 124 -10.57 3.72 -19.78
N SER A 125 -10.62 2.39 -19.65
CA SER A 125 -10.73 1.70 -18.35
C SER A 125 -9.51 1.98 -17.46
N SER A 126 -8.30 1.87 -18.02
CA SER A 126 -7.02 2.13 -17.34
C SER A 126 -6.86 3.60 -16.97
N GLN A 127 -7.26 4.52 -17.85
CA GLN A 127 -7.30 5.95 -17.55
C GLN A 127 -8.30 6.27 -16.41
N SER A 128 -9.48 5.67 -16.46
CA SER A 128 -10.49 5.83 -15.40
C SER A 128 -10.00 5.28 -14.06
N GLN A 129 -9.28 4.16 -14.06
CA GLN A 129 -8.65 3.60 -12.86
C GLN A 129 -7.57 4.52 -12.31
N LEU A 130 -6.76 5.14 -13.17
CA LEU A 130 -5.75 6.12 -12.76
C LEU A 130 -6.38 7.32 -12.04
N LEU A 131 -7.43 7.91 -12.59
CA LEU A 131 -8.17 9.01 -11.95
C LEU A 131 -8.73 8.59 -10.58
N ARG A 132 -9.23 7.35 -10.47
CA ARG A 132 -9.66 6.77 -9.18
C ARG A 132 -8.51 6.62 -8.19
N LYS A 133 -7.29 6.29 -8.65
CA LYS A 133 -6.09 6.20 -7.79
C LYS A 133 -5.59 7.56 -7.35
N GLN A 134 -5.55 8.56 -8.24
CA GLN A 134 -5.13 9.92 -7.93
C GLN A 134 -5.97 10.53 -6.79
N SER A 135 -7.25 10.17 -6.74
CA SER A 135 -8.21 10.58 -5.71
C SER A 135 -8.37 9.55 -4.58
N SER A 136 -7.46 8.58 -4.41
CA SER A 136 -7.57 7.57 -3.36
C SER A 136 -6.57 7.74 -2.22
N MET A 137 -7.00 7.34 -1.02
CA MET A 137 -6.22 7.37 0.20
C MET A 137 -6.48 6.11 1.03
N PHE A 138 -5.41 5.52 1.55
CA PHE A 138 -5.44 4.48 2.55
C PHE A 138 -5.82 5.07 3.91
N THR A 139 -6.77 4.44 4.58
CA THR A 139 -7.28 4.89 5.88
C THR A 139 -7.24 3.74 6.87
N PRO A 140 -6.53 3.88 8.00
CA PRO A 140 -6.41 2.81 8.98
C PRO A 140 -7.75 2.56 9.67
N GLN A 141 -8.09 1.29 9.88
CA GLN A 141 -9.28 0.86 10.62
C GLN A 141 -8.97 0.73 12.11
N ARG A 142 -8.72 1.86 12.77
CA ARG A 142 -8.47 1.94 14.21
C ARG A 142 -9.10 3.20 14.79
N CYS A 143 -9.22 3.27 16.10
CA CYS A 143 -9.71 4.49 16.74
C CYS A 143 -8.71 5.65 16.51
N GLU A 144 -9.21 6.83 16.16
CA GLU A 144 -8.37 8.03 15.97
C GLU A 144 -8.14 8.84 17.26
N LEU A 145 -8.77 8.46 18.38
CA LEU A 145 -8.45 9.06 19.67
C LEU A 145 -7.07 8.57 20.14
N PRO A 146 -6.13 9.47 20.46
CA PRO A 146 -4.79 9.08 20.92
C PRO A 146 -4.81 8.15 22.14
N GLY A 147 -4.05 7.06 22.06
CA GLY A 147 -3.90 6.07 23.13
C GLY A 147 -4.96 4.97 23.15
N CYS A 148 -5.97 5.04 22.28
CA CYS A 148 -7.01 4.00 22.22
C CYS A 148 -6.53 2.79 21.40
N LEU A 149 -6.59 1.59 21.97
CA LEU A 149 -6.17 0.35 21.31
C LEU A 149 -7.33 -0.49 20.74
N GLU A 150 -8.58 -0.04 20.93
CA GLU A 150 -9.77 -0.75 20.46
C GLU A 150 -9.81 -0.92 18.95
N ARG A 151 -10.16 -2.13 18.51
CA ARG A 151 -10.19 -2.53 17.10
C ARG A 151 -11.58 -2.67 16.51
N ASP A 152 -12.61 -2.87 17.33
CA ASP A 152 -14.00 -2.75 16.87
C ASP A 152 -14.37 -1.26 16.75
N VAL A 153 -14.34 -0.76 15.52
CA VAL A 153 -14.45 0.67 15.24
C VAL A 153 -15.50 1.00 14.20
N LYS A 154 -16.20 2.10 14.46
CA LYS A 154 -17.23 2.66 13.59
C LYS A 154 -16.66 3.87 12.85
N LYS A 155 -16.87 3.90 11.55
CA LYS A 155 -16.48 5.05 10.72
C LYS A 155 -17.32 6.28 11.03
N CYS A 156 -16.72 7.46 10.99
CA CYS A 156 -17.45 8.72 10.99
C CYS A 156 -18.42 8.74 9.80
N SER A 157 -19.72 8.86 10.07
CA SER A 157 -20.77 8.80 9.05
C SER A 157 -20.65 9.90 7.98
N SER A 158 -20.10 11.04 8.36
CA SER A 158 -19.96 12.21 7.50
C SER A 158 -18.77 12.08 6.53
N CYS A 159 -17.53 12.08 7.03
CA CYS A 159 -16.34 12.06 6.17
C CYS A 159 -15.92 10.65 5.73
N ARG A 160 -16.24 9.62 6.54
CA ARG A 160 -15.87 8.22 6.32
C ARG A 160 -14.35 8.00 6.20
N LEU A 161 -13.53 8.92 6.74
CA LEU A 161 -12.05 8.91 6.72
C LEU A 161 -11.42 8.89 8.13
N ALA A 162 -12.24 8.76 9.17
CA ALA A 162 -11.81 8.57 10.55
C ALA A 162 -12.72 7.52 11.21
N PHE A 163 -12.17 6.79 12.17
CA PHE A 163 -12.84 5.70 12.87
C PHE A 163 -12.74 5.89 14.38
N TYR A 164 -13.78 5.46 15.11
CA TYR A 164 -13.84 5.53 16.57
C TYR A 164 -14.55 4.28 17.09
N CYS A 165 -14.09 3.70 18.20
CA CYS A 165 -14.77 2.56 18.82
C CYS A 165 -16.14 2.94 19.39
N CYS A 166 -16.28 4.18 19.90
CA CYS A 166 -17.51 4.68 20.49
C CYS A 166 -17.74 6.17 20.19
N ILE A 167 -18.95 6.65 20.50
CA ILE A 167 -19.33 8.07 20.34
C ILE A 167 -18.58 8.99 21.30
N GLU A 168 -18.16 8.49 22.46
CA GLU A 168 -17.41 9.27 23.45
C GLU A 168 -16.03 9.65 22.92
N HIS A 169 -15.32 8.69 22.32
CA HIS A 169 -14.04 8.94 21.66
C HIS A 169 -14.18 9.88 20.47
N GLN A 170 -15.26 9.75 19.70
CA GLN A 170 -15.57 10.70 18.64
C GLN A 170 -15.81 12.12 19.17
N LYS A 171 -16.52 12.27 20.29
CA LYS A 171 -16.77 13.57 20.94
C LYS A 171 -15.48 14.18 21.50
N ALA A 172 -14.63 13.38 22.14
CA ALA A 172 -13.34 13.81 22.67
C ALA A 172 -12.42 14.34 21.55
N ASP A 173 -12.36 13.66 20.41
CA ASP A 173 -11.56 14.07 19.25
C ASP A 173 -12.25 15.15 18.37
N TRP A 174 -13.49 15.53 18.67
CA TRP A 174 -14.30 16.39 17.79
C TRP A 174 -13.70 17.78 17.58
N ALA A 175 -13.07 18.37 18.60
CA ALA A 175 -12.47 19.69 18.50
C ALA A 175 -11.45 19.79 17.35
N ARG A 176 -10.71 18.71 17.13
CA ARG A 176 -9.77 18.53 16.03
C ARG A 176 -10.50 18.04 14.77
N HIS A 177 -11.16 16.88 14.86
CA HIS A 177 -11.75 16.19 13.71
C HIS A 177 -12.79 17.04 12.97
N LYS A 178 -13.53 17.94 13.64
CA LYS A 178 -14.54 18.79 12.98
C LYS A 178 -13.98 19.60 11.81
N LYS A 179 -12.71 20.02 11.87
CA LYS A 179 -12.03 20.79 10.82
C LYS A 179 -11.81 19.93 9.58
N ASP A 180 -11.24 18.75 9.79
CA ASP A 180 -11.05 17.74 8.73
C ASP A 180 -12.39 17.27 8.18
N CYS A 181 -13.33 16.88 9.04
CA CYS A 181 -14.60 16.32 8.64
C CYS A 181 -15.39 17.23 7.70
N LYS A 182 -15.39 18.55 7.96
CA LYS A 182 -16.08 19.54 7.10
C LYS A 182 -15.46 19.62 5.71
N HIS A 183 -14.13 19.55 5.61
CA HIS A 183 -13.41 19.58 4.34
C HIS A 183 -13.55 18.26 3.58
N LEU A 184 -13.23 17.16 4.26
CA LEU A 184 -13.22 15.82 3.70
C LEU A 184 -14.60 15.34 3.25
N LYS A 185 -15.69 15.73 3.93
CA LYS A 185 -17.06 15.43 3.49
C LYS A 185 -17.33 15.96 2.07
N LYS A 186 -16.72 17.09 1.70
CA LYS A 186 -16.87 17.73 0.40
C LYS A 186 -15.83 17.27 -0.63
N SER A 187 -14.79 16.58 -0.18
CA SER A 187 -13.75 16.04 -1.07
C SER A 187 -14.26 14.82 -1.85
N ASN A 188 -13.70 14.60 -3.04
CA ASN A 188 -13.91 13.39 -3.84
C ASN A 188 -12.93 12.25 -3.45
N LEU A 189 -12.33 12.32 -2.25
CA LEU A 189 -11.39 11.30 -1.77
C LEU A 189 -12.08 9.94 -1.63
N ARG A 190 -11.53 8.97 -2.35
CA ARG A 190 -11.85 7.56 -2.26
C ARG A 190 -11.03 6.95 -1.13
N ARG A 191 -11.69 6.24 -0.24
CA ARG A 191 -11.00 5.55 0.86
C ARG A 191 -10.73 4.09 0.52
N LYS A 192 -9.53 3.64 0.86
CA LYS A 192 -9.15 2.24 0.91
C LYS A 192 -8.83 1.91 2.37
N TYR A 193 -9.72 1.19 3.03
CA TYR A 193 -9.52 0.85 4.42
C TYR A 193 -8.49 -0.26 4.55
N PHE A 194 -7.66 -0.20 5.58
CA PHE A 194 -6.66 -1.23 5.85
C PHE A 194 -6.46 -1.44 7.36
N THR A 195 -5.89 -2.58 7.73
CA THR A 195 -5.29 -2.83 9.03
C THR A 195 -3.84 -3.26 8.80
N THR A 196 -2.94 -2.97 9.75
CA THR A 196 -1.54 -3.38 9.64
C THR A 196 -1.42 -4.89 9.43
N ALA A 197 -2.16 -5.69 10.19
CA ALA A 197 -2.14 -7.16 10.08
C ALA A 197 -2.43 -7.65 8.65
N LYS A 198 -3.49 -7.14 8.00
CA LYS A 198 -3.87 -7.55 6.63
C LYS A 198 -2.87 -7.09 5.58
N GLU A 199 -2.28 -5.90 5.74
CA GLU A 199 -1.26 -5.43 4.81
C GLU A 199 0.07 -6.17 4.99
N LEU A 200 0.41 -6.59 6.22
CA LEU A 200 1.59 -7.41 6.50
C LEU A 200 1.44 -8.87 6.05
N GLU A 201 0.23 -9.43 6.12
CA GLU A 201 -0.09 -10.74 5.53
C GLU A 201 0.19 -10.74 4.02
N LYS A 202 -0.19 -9.65 3.34
CA LYS A 202 0.05 -9.49 1.90
C LYS A 202 1.49 -9.12 1.56
N PHE A 203 2.10 -8.26 2.37
CA PHE A 203 3.42 -7.70 2.16
C PHE A 203 4.21 -7.73 3.47
N PRO A 204 4.85 -8.87 3.82
CA PRO A 204 5.64 -8.98 5.05
C PRO A 204 6.75 -7.92 5.13
N LEU A 205 7.19 -7.58 6.34
CA LEU A 205 8.31 -6.66 6.51
C LEU A 205 9.59 -7.21 5.87
N GLY A 206 10.27 -6.37 5.08
CA GLY A 206 11.47 -6.75 4.33
C GLY A 206 11.18 -7.50 3.02
N CYS A 207 9.92 -7.57 2.56
CA CYS A 207 9.61 -8.13 1.24
C CYS A 207 9.91 -7.18 0.07
N PHE A 208 10.30 -5.93 0.35
CA PHE A 208 10.62 -4.94 -0.67
C PHE A 208 12.14 -4.79 -0.86
N PRO A 209 12.63 -4.67 -2.11
CA PRO A 209 11.86 -4.75 -3.35
C PRO A 209 11.32 -6.18 -3.61
N LEU A 210 10.12 -6.26 -4.19
CA LEU A 210 9.56 -7.54 -4.61
C LEU A 210 10.47 -8.17 -5.68
N PRO A 211 10.58 -9.50 -5.71
CA PRO A 211 11.26 -10.18 -6.80
C PRO A 211 10.61 -9.87 -8.15
N PRO A 212 11.34 -10.03 -9.26
CA PRO A 212 10.72 -10.04 -10.57
C PRO A 212 9.67 -11.17 -10.65
N PRO A 213 8.50 -10.91 -11.25
CA PRO A 213 7.50 -11.95 -11.48
C PRO A 213 8.05 -13.10 -12.34
N PRO A 214 7.58 -14.35 -12.16
CA PRO A 214 8.01 -15.48 -12.98
C PRO A 214 7.83 -15.21 -14.48
N LYS A 215 8.74 -15.72 -15.30
CA LYS A 215 8.70 -15.54 -16.76
C LYS A 215 7.36 -16.02 -17.34
N GLY A 216 6.74 -15.20 -18.18
CA GLY A 216 5.43 -15.47 -18.78
C GLY A 216 4.23 -15.09 -17.91
N THR A 217 4.45 -14.51 -16.72
CA THR A 217 3.37 -13.90 -15.94
C THR A 217 2.94 -12.60 -16.61
N PRO A 218 1.66 -12.44 -17.01
CA PRO A 218 1.20 -11.21 -17.63
C PRO A 218 1.27 -10.08 -16.60
N LEU A 219 2.05 -9.05 -16.90
CA LEU A 219 2.19 -7.89 -16.04
C LEU A 219 1.02 -6.92 -16.19
N LYS A 220 0.71 -6.27 -15.08
CA LYS A 220 -0.30 -5.22 -15.00
C LYS A 220 0.19 -4.13 -14.08
N CYS A 221 0.09 -2.88 -14.54
CA CYS A 221 0.41 -1.71 -13.74
C CYS A 221 -0.43 -1.69 -12.46
N PHE A 222 0.21 -1.72 -11.28
CA PHE A 222 -0.52 -1.76 -10.00
C PHE A 222 -1.28 -0.45 -9.69
N VAL A 223 -0.92 0.64 -10.37
CA VAL A 223 -1.59 1.95 -10.27
C VAL A 223 -2.83 1.97 -11.16
N CYS A 224 -2.65 2.05 -12.48
CA CYS A 224 -3.76 2.28 -13.40
C CYS A 224 -4.40 0.99 -13.94
N GLY A 225 -3.79 -0.17 -13.70
CA GLY A 225 -4.31 -1.44 -14.17
C GLY A 225 -4.14 -1.71 -15.67
N ALA A 226 -3.35 -0.90 -16.39
CA ALA A 226 -3.00 -1.20 -17.77
C ALA A 226 -2.15 -2.47 -17.84
N THR A 227 -2.38 -3.30 -18.84
CA THR A 227 -1.63 -4.54 -19.11
C THR A 227 -0.51 -4.29 -20.12
N GLU A 228 0.40 -5.25 -20.27
CA GLU A 228 1.48 -5.24 -21.28
C GLU A 228 0.96 -5.08 -22.72
N SER A 229 -0.29 -5.50 -22.98
CA SER A 229 -0.95 -5.30 -24.28
C SER A 229 -1.46 -3.88 -24.53
N GLU A 230 -1.43 -3.00 -23.51
CA GLU A 230 -1.88 -1.61 -23.62
C GLU A 230 -0.72 -0.62 -23.60
N VAL A 231 0.30 -0.89 -22.79
CA VAL A 231 1.44 -0.01 -22.55
C VAL A 231 2.65 -0.84 -22.17
N ASP A 232 3.83 -0.28 -22.41
CA ASP A 232 5.07 -0.82 -21.86
C ASP A 232 5.03 -0.82 -20.32
N ILE A 233 5.49 -1.92 -19.73
CA ILE A 233 5.52 -2.13 -18.28
C ILE A 233 6.96 -2.36 -17.84
N GLN A 234 7.40 -1.60 -16.85
CA GLN A 234 8.66 -1.80 -16.14
C GLN A 234 8.41 -2.21 -14.69
N LEU A 235 9.46 -2.61 -13.97
CA LEU A 235 9.41 -2.81 -12.53
C LEU A 235 9.95 -1.55 -11.84
N THR A 236 9.28 -1.14 -10.76
CA THR A 236 9.77 -0.03 -9.93
C THR A 236 11.07 -0.41 -9.21
N GLU A 237 12.03 0.51 -9.18
CA GLU A 237 13.31 0.30 -8.47
C GLU A 237 13.11 0.14 -6.96
N CYS A 238 12.17 0.89 -6.36
CA CYS A 238 11.98 0.94 -4.92
C CYS A 238 11.23 -0.26 -4.32
N CYS A 239 10.23 -0.80 -5.03
CA CYS A 239 9.37 -1.85 -4.49
C CYS A 239 9.20 -3.06 -5.42
N GLY A 240 9.83 -3.07 -6.59
CA GLY A 240 9.77 -4.19 -7.54
C GLY A 240 8.41 -4.43 -8.19
N ALA A 241 7.44 -3.53 -7.99
CA ALA A 241 6.08 -3.69 -8.50
C ALA A 241 5.97 -3.28 -9.98
N PRO A 242 5.18 -3.99 -10.82
CA PRO A 242 4.98 -3.65 -12.22
C PRO A 242 4.21 -2.34 -12.41
N ILE A 243 4.73 -1.45 -13.24
CA ILE A 243 4.19 -0.09 -13.46
C ILE A 243 4.37 0.33 -14.92
N CYS A 244 3.51 1.22 -15.43
CA CYS A 244 3.67 1.75 -16.79
C CYS A 244 5.03 2.42 -16.96
N ASP A 245 5.74 2.06 -18.03
CA ASP A 245 6.95 2.75 -18.47
C ASP A 245 6.60 3.93 -19.38
N ASN A 246 6.11 5.00 -18.75
CA ASN A 246 5.66 6.18 -19.46
C ASN A 246 6.26 7.49 -18.92
N GLU A 247 7.33 7.41 -18.12
CA GLU A 247 7.94 8.62 -17.55
C GLU A 247 8.59 9.50 -18.64
N GLY A 248 9.12 8.90 -19.71
CA GLY A 248 9.71 9.63 -20.84
C GLY A 248 8.70 10.48 -21.64
N GLU A 249 7.40 10.23 -21.50
CA GLU A 249 6.34 11.02 -22.14
C GLU A 249 5.97 12.28 -21.32
N TYR A 250 6.52 12.43 -20.11
CA TYR A 250 6.20 13.55 -19.23
C TYR A 250 6.74 14.88 -19.77
N GLN A 251 5.83 15.81 -20.03
CA GLN A 251 6.18 17.20 -20.32
C GLN A 251 6.51 17.93 -19.03
N MET A 252 7.73 18.47 -18.94
CA MET A 252 8.16 19.29 -17.81
C MET A 252 7.17 20.45 -17.55
N PHE A 253 6.99 20.81 -16.28
CA PHE A 253 6.06 21.85 -15.81
C PHE A 253 4.57 21.60 -16.05
N SER A 254 4.16 20.45 -16.61
CA SER A 254 2.74 20.09 -16.70
C SER A 254 2.13 19.73 -15.35
N TYR A 255 2.96 19.40 -14.35
CA TYR A 255 2.56 18.84 -13.05
C TYR A 255 1.59 17.64 -13.10
N SER A 256 1.41 17.02 -14.28
CA SER A 256 0.47 15.93 -14.47
C SER A 256 0.83 14.72 -13.61
N ARG A 257 -0.23 14.06 -13.13
CA ARG A 257 -0.21 12.83 -12.33
C ARG A 257 -0.64 11.61 -13.16
N ASP A 258 -0.67 11.75 -14.48
CA ASP A 258 -1.12 10.69 -15.41
C ASP A 258 -0.01 9.69 -15.77
N PHE A 259 1.20 9.98 -15.31
CA PHE A 259 2.41 9.18 -15.52
C PHE A 259 2.63 8.31 -14.29
N CYS A 260 2.39 7.00 -14.41
CA CYS A 260 2.30 6.11 -13.27
C CYS A 260 3.66 5.97 -12.58
N ALA A 261 4.72 5.65 -13.34
CA ALA A 261 6.09 5.52 -12.82
C ALA A 261 6.54 6.81 -12.11
N ARG A 262 6.46 7.95 -12.79
CA ARG A 262 6.80 9.26 -12.23
C ARG A 262 6.00 9.59 -10.97
N SER A 263 4.68 9.38 -11.00
CA SER A 263 3.81 9.70 -9.85
C SER A 263 4.11 8.80 -8.66
N HIS A 264 4.38 7.52 -8.89
CA HIS A 264 4.85 6.63 -7.85
C HIS A 264 6.19 7.10 -7.29
N ARG A 265 7.19 7.34 -8.16
CA ARG A 265 8.53 7.78 -7.80
C ARG A 265 8.55 9.09 -7.01
N ARG A 266 7.70 10.05 -7.38
CA ARG A 266 7.66 11.39 -6.77
C ARG A 266 6.80 11.46 -5.51
N TYR A 267 5.73 10.66 -5.43
CA TYR A 267 4.69 10.85 -4.42
C TYR A 267 4.57 9.69 -3.43
N THR A 268 5.50 8.75 -3.39
CA THR A 268 5.46 7.67 -2.40
C THR A 268 6.66 7.67 -1.49
N ARG A 269 6.43 7.28 -0.23
CA ARG A 269 7.50 7.15 0.77
C ARG A 269 8.50 6.07 0.39
N CYS A 270 8.06 4.95 -0.22
CA CYS A 270 8.98 3.90 -0.66
C CYS A 270 9.98 4.38 -1.71
N ALA A 271 9.53 5.21 -2.66
CA ALA A 271 10.43 5.77 -3.66
C ALA A 271 11.41 6.78 -3.07
N ALA A 272 10.95 7.67 -2.17
CA ALA A 272 11.84 8.57 -1.43
C ALA A 272 12.89 7.80 -0.63
N HIS A 273 12.47 6.77 0.12
CA HIS A 273 13.35 5.90 0.89
C HIS A 273 14.44 5.25 0.02
N SER A 274 14.06 4.72 -1.16
CA SER A 274 15.00 4.12 -2.10
C SER A 274 15.96 5.15 -2.71
N ASN A 275 15.45 6.33 -3.09
CA ASN A 275 16.26 7.40 -3.68
C ASN A 275 17.27 7.97 -2.69
N GLU A 276 16.93 8.00 -1.40
CA GLU A 276 17.82 8.43 -0.31
C GLU A 276 18.80 7.32 0.13
N GLY A 277 18.67 6.10 -0.40
CA GLY A 277 19.57 4.99 -0.08
C GLY A 277 19.44 4.50 1.37
N HIS A 278 18.26 4.63 1.96
CA HIS A 278 18.00 4.11 3.30
C HIS A 278 17.99 2.57 3.30
N SER A 279 18.47 1.97 4.40
CA SER A 279 18.44 0.52 4.59
C SER A 279 17.15 0.07 5.27
N GLY A 280 16.72 -1.15 4.99
CA GLY A 280 15.58 -1.80 5.66
C GLY A 280 14.25 -1.58 4.94
N ASP A 281 13.14 -1.84 5.63
CA ASP A 281 11.81 -1.63 5.06
C ASP A 281 11.39 -0.18 5.25
N TRP A 282 11.00 0.50 4.16
CA TRP A 282 10.57 1.89 4.17
C TRP A 282 9.40 2.16 5.13
N ARG A 283 8.58 1.14 5.43
CA ARG A 283 7.41 1.25 6.31
C ARG A 283 7.76 1.31 7.80
N ASP A 284 8.99 0.93 8.15
CA ASP A 284 9.52 0.97 9.52
C ASP A 284 10.78 1.85 9.63
N CYS A 285 11.15 2.54 8.56
CA CYS A 285 12.35 3.37 8.52
C CYS A 285 12.14 4.71 9.25
N GLU A 286 12.82 4.88 10.38
CA GLU A 286 12.78 6.08 11.24
C GLU A 286 13.30 7.33 10.52
N ARG A 287 14.37 7.21 9.73
CA ARG A 287 14.93 8.34 8.96
C ARG A 287 13.93 8.94 7.97
N CYS A 288 12.99 8.12 7.46
CA CYS A 288 11.95 8.62 6.58
C CYS A 288 10.87 9.44 7.31
N ASP A 289 10.73 9.32 8.63
CA ASP A 289 9.81 10.16 9.40
C ASP A 289 10.33 11.60 9.53
N GLU A 290 11.66 11.76 9.62
CA GLU A 290 12.36 13.04 9.69
C GLU A 290 12.32 13.81 8.36
N ASN A 291 12.54 13.12 7.24
CA ASN A 291 12.63 13.75 5.91
C ASN A 291 11.27 14.08 5.26
N MET A 292 10.18 13.40 5.65
CA MET A 292 8.89 13.47 4.93
C MET A 292 7.79 14.24 5.70
N GLY A 293 8.16 14.99 6.74
CA GLY A 293 7.29 15.96 7.43
C GLY A 293 6.07 15.34 8.11
N GLY A 294 6.30 14.32 8.96
CA GLY A 294 5.26 13.63 9.73
C GLY A 294 5.50 13.53 11.24
N GLY A 295 6.41 14.32 11.80
CA GLY A 295 6.84 14.23 13.19
C GLY A 295 6.29 15.31 14.13
N GLY A 296 5.71 16.39 13.61
CA GLY A 296 5.17 17.48 14.43
C GLY A 296 3.71 17.27 14.84
N ALA A 297 3.34 17.66 16.07
CA ALA A 297 1.94 17.66 16.55
C ALA A 297 0.94 18.48 15.68
N ASN A 298 1.46 19.32 14.77
CA ASN A 298 0.69 20.13 13.82
C ASN A 298 0.81 19.67 12.36
N GLU A 299 1.55 18.60 12.07
CA GLU A 299 1.72 18.10 10.71
C GLU A 299 0.55 17.18 10.34
N PRO A 300 0.03 17.28 9.10
CA PRO A 300 -0.98 16.36 8.65
C PRO A 300 -0.38 14.96 8.48
N ARG A 301 -1.22 13.94 8.60
CA ARG A 301 -0.87 12.54 8.28
C ARG A 301 -0.12 12.50 6.95
N CYS A 302 1.03 11.84 6.94
CA CYS A 302 1.91 11.80 5.78
C CYS A 302 1.17 11.24 4.55
N TRP A 303 0.81 12.14 3.62
CA TRP A 303 0.12 11.80 2.38
C TRP A 303 0.97 10.87 1.50
N TYR A 304 2.29 11.05 1.50
CA TYR A 304 3.23 10.19 0.76
C TYR A 304 3.16 8.72 1.17
N SER A 305 2.75 8.43 2.41
CA SER A 305 2.63 7.06 2.93
C SER A 305 1.23 6.45 2.75
N THR A 306 0.26 7.23 2.28
CA THR A 306 -1.16 6.85 2.31
C THR A 306 -1.91 7.11 1.01
N ASN A 307 -1.33 7.78 0.02
CA ASN A 307 -2.04 8.03 -1.25
C ASN A 307 -2.13 6.77 -2.15
N GLY A 308 -2.95 6.87 -3.20
CA GLY A 308 -3.23 5.78 -4.13
C GLY A 308 -2.10 5.32 -5.06
N PHE A 309 -0.97 6.01 -5.10
CA PHE A 309 0.22 5.55 -5.82
C PHE A 309 1.06 4.57 -5.00
N ASN A 310 0.75 4.41 -3.72
CA ASN A 310 1.36 3.37 -2.90
C ASN A 310 0.80 2.00 -3.26
N LEU A 311 1.68 1.00 -3.36
CA LEU A 311 1.28 -0.40 -3.49
C LEU A 311 0.58 -0.88 -2.20
N THR A 312 1.16 -0.51 -1.06
CA THR A 312 0.71 -0.77 0.32
C THR A 312 0.99 0.47 1.17
N PRO A 313 0.17 0.80 2.19
CA PRO A 313 0.38 2.00 3.00
C PRO A 313 1.54 1.80 3.99
N GLY A 314 1.95 2.90 4.64
CA GLY A 314 2.79 2.81 5.84
C GLY A 314 2.08 2.06 6.98
N LEU A 315 2.84 1.62 7.99
CA LEU A 315 2.28 0.95 9.16
C LEU A 315 1.47 1.91 10.04
N GLU A 316 0.49 1.37 10.76
CA GLU A 316 -0.26 2.16 11.73
C GLU A 316 0.62 2.74 12.84
N SER A 317 1.68 2.03 13.25
CA SER A 317 2.64 2.47 14.27
C SER A 317 3.39 3.74 13.88
N ARG A 318 3.62 3.94 12.58
CA ARG A 318 4.24 5.16 12.00
C ARG A 318 3.23 6.24 11.65
N MET A 319 1.97 6.05 12.01
CA MET A 319 0.91 7.04 11.84
C MET A 319 0.27 7.33 13.20
N PRO A 320 0.73 8.33 13.95
CA PRO A 320 0.11 8.70 15.21
C PRO A 320 -1.41 8.91 15.08
N GLN A 321 -2.14 8.49 16.11
CA GLN A 321 -3.57 8.80 16.27
C GLN A 321 -3.75 10.30 16.51
N GLY A 322 -4.93 10.82 16.17
CA GLY A 322 -5.23 12.23 16.39
C GLY A 322 -4.49 13.18 15.44
N MET A 323 -3.89 12.69 14.35
CA MET A 323 -3.31 13.56 13.32
C MET A 323 -4.39 14.05 12.35
N ASN A 324 -4.27 15.31 11.94
CA ASN A 324 -5.15 15.85 10.90
C ASN A 324 -4.81 15.25 9.54
N ILE A 325 -5.80 15.01 8.68
CA ILE A 325 -5.57 14.68 7.27
C ILE A 325 -5.39 15.97 6.46
N THR A 326 -6.09 17.03 6.87
CA THR A 326 -6.03 18.32 6.18
C THR A 326 -5.11 19.29 6.94
N LYS A 327 -4.69 20.37 6.29
CA LYS A 327 -3.98 21.47 6.94
C LYS A 327 -4.57 22.82 6.53
N GLY A 328 -4.23 23.89 7.25
CA GLY A 328 -4.58 25.24 6.84
C GLY A 328 -3.65 25.69 5.71
N CYS A 329 -4.18 26.38 4.71
CA CYS A 329 -3.41 27.18 3.78
C CYS A 329 -2.70 28.30 4.56
N ASP A 330 -1.39 28.45 4.37
CA ASP A 330 -0.61 29.47 5.08
C ASP A 330 -0.96 30.91 4.67
N GLY A 331 -1.55 31.09 3.48
CA GLY A 331 -2.00 32.41 2.99
C GLY A 331 -3.39 32.82 3.49
N CYS A 332 -4.39 31.94 3.36
CA CYS A 332 -5.81 32.29 3.64
C CYS A 332 -6.46 31.48 4.76
N GLY A 333 -5.75 30.52 5.38
CA GLY A 333 -6.27 29.67 6.46
C GLY A 333 -7.31 28.61 6.02
N LYS A 334 -7.74 28.61 4.75
CA LYS A 334 -8.68 27.60 4.22
C LYS A 334 -8.09 26.20 4.35
N ARG A 335 -8.91 25.21 4.71
CA ARG A 335 -8.45 23.81 4.77
C ARG A 335 -8.11 23.30 3.37
N ILE A 336 -7.00 22.59 3.29
CA ILE A 336 -6.53 21.87 2.11
C ILE A 336 -6.12 20.46 2.51
N THR A 337 -6.29 19.50 1.60
CA THR A 337 -5.76 18.15 1.72
C THR A 337 -4.44 18.09 0.95
N PRO A 338 -3.28 18.00 1.63
CA PRO A 338 -1.99 17.96 0.96
C PRO A 338 -1.89 16.83 -0.08
N GLY A 339 -1.26 17.13 -1.21
CA GLY A 339 -1.08 16.24 -2.35
C GLY A 339 -2.37 15.83 -3.07
N HIS A 340 -3.55 16.28 -2.61
CA HIS A 340 -4.83 15.99 -3.25
C HIS A 340 -5.47 17.25 -3.83
N ASP A 341 -5.57 18.31 -3.03
CA ASP A 341 -6.10 19.58 -3.49
C ASP A 341 -5.03 20.33 -4.30
N GLN A 342 -5.45 21.28 -5.14
CA GLN A 342 -4.49 22.15 -5.81
C GLN A 342 -3.79 23.02 -4.77
N GLU A 343 -2.48 22.83 -4.67
CA GLU A 343 -1.63 23.53 -3.72
C GLU A 343 -0.31 23.95 -4.37
N GLN A 344 0.28 24.99 -3.84
CA GLN A 344 1.61 25.47 -4.17
C GLN A 344 2.48 25.36 -2.93
N MET A 345 3.72 24.89 -3.11
CA MET A 345 4.70 24.86 -2.05
C MET A 345 5.82 25.84 -2.39
N SER A 346 6.17 26.69 -1.44
CA SER A 346 7.29 27.61 -1.53
C SER A 346 8.15 27.49 -0.28
N PHE A 347 9.42 27.85 -0.41
CA PHE A 347 10.31 27.95 0.74
C PHE A 347 10.49 29.42 1.07
N SER A 348 10.04 29.83 2.26
CA SER A 348 10.11 31.23 2.70
C SER A 348 10.57 31.29 4.15
N ALA A 349 11.52 32.16 4.45
CA ALA A 349 12.06 32.38 5.79
C ALA A 349 12.49 31.07 6.52
N GLY A 350 13.11 30.14 5.79
CA GLY A 350 13.61 28.89 6.37
C GLY A 350 12.52 27.84 6.64
N LYS A 351 11.29 28.05 6.17
CA LYS A 351 10.16 27.12 6.36
C LYS A 351 9.47 26.82 5.03
N THR A 352 8.96 25.60 4.90
CA THR A 352 8.08 25.22 3.80
C THR A 352 6.69 25.81 4.04
N VAL A 353 6.27 26.70 3.16
CA VAL A 353 4.96 27.33 3.12
C VAL A 353 4.10 26.62 2.07
N VAL A 354 2.87 26.30 2.42
CA VAL A 354 1.93 25.65 1.50
C VAL A 354 0.63 26.42 1.41
N MET A 355 0.34 26.85 0.18
CA MET A 355 -0.80 27.68 -0.14
C MET A 355 -1.77 26.90 -1.03
N CYS A 356 -3.06 27.20 -0.94
CA CYS A 356 -4.03 26.65 -1.89
C CYS A 356 -3.84 27.29 -3.27
N GLY A 357 -4.26 26.64 -4.36
CA GLY A 357 -4.08 27.14 -5.73
C GLY A 357 -4.81 28.44 -6.08
N TYR A 358 -5.48 29.08 -5.11
CA TYR A 358 -6.16 30.37 -5.27
C TYR A 358 -5.42 31.52 -4.56
N CYS A 359 -4.37 31.21 -3.81
CA CYS A 359 -3.41 32.15 -3.22
C CYS A 359 -2.15 32.12 -4.08
#